data_AF-A0A8T4X7P1-F1
#
_entry.id   AF-A0A8T4X7P1-F1
#
_cell.length_a   1.000
_cell.length_b   1.000
_cell.length_c   1.000
_cell.angle_alpha   90.00
_cell.angle_beta   90.00
_cell.angle_gamma   90.00
#
_symmetry.space_group_name_H-M   'P 1'
#
loop_
_entity.id
_entity.type
_entity.pdbx_description
1 polymer ?
#
loop_
_entity_poly.entity_id
_entity_poly.type
_entity_poly.pdbx_seq_one_letter_code
_entity_poly.pdbx_strand_id
1 'polypeptide(L)'
;DYPLIDSYRIFTHEHLGNLFSVILFPHRWIYEMIEAWYSNGILGFGYDFEDARGINHPPAIAGAYFAAKLGVSEYLVKNKIQAGVVILREIRPEYAIPVGVWQVREGIRSAMKQSPIFGNSFDDALTLASNKTSISKLEWISKGNITKLIHQKTIADFF
;
A
#
# COMPACT_ATOMS: atom_id res chain seq x y z
N ASP A 1 -12.51 -20.10 -1.06
CA ASP A 1 -12.23 -18.69 -0.76
C ASP A 1 -11.80 -18.49 0.68
N TYR A 2 -10.92 -17.53 0.91
CA TYR A 2 -10.49 -17.14 2.25
C TYR A 2 -11.45 -16.10 2.84
N PRO A 3 -11.68 -16.11 4.17
CA PRO A 3 -12.50 -15.10 4.82
C PRO A 3 -11.92 -13.70 4.60
N LEU A 4 -12.80 -12.71 4.39
CA LEU A 4 -12.42 -11.30 4.47
C LEU A 4 -11.94 -10.98 5.88
N ILE A 5 -10.95 -10.09 5.97
CA ILE A 5 -10.63 -9.47 7.25
C ILE A 5 -11.79 -8.59 7.73
N ASP A 6 -11.94 -8.52 9.04
CA ASP A 6 -12.97 -7.77 9.78
C ASP A 6 -12.45 -6.44 10.35
N SER A 7 -11.16 -6.16 10.17
CA SER A 7 -10.42 -5.12 10.87
C SER A 7 -9.49 -4.37 9.92
N TYR A 8 -9.24 -3.09 10.21
CA TYR A 8 -8.23 -2.30 9.52
C TYR A 8 -6.87 -2.54 10.19
N ARG A 9 -5.90 -3.05 9.44
CA ARG A 9 -4.57 -3.42 9.96
C ARG A 9 -3.50 -2.63 9.26
N ILE A 10 -2.69 -1.91 10.03
CA ILE A 10 -1.63 -1.05 9.53
C ILE A 10 -0.29 -1.64 9.96
N PHE A 11 0.55 -1.97 9.00
CA PHE A 11 1.92 -2.42 9.21
C PHE A 11 2.87 -1.32 8.75
N THR A 12 3.90 -1.04 9.53
CA THR A 12 4.90 -0.03 9.16
C THR A 12 6.30 -0.60 9.25
N HIS A 13 7.17 -0.24 8.33
CA HIS A 13 8.58 -0.58 8.40
C HIS A 13 9.42 0.54 7.81
N GLU A 14 10.51 0.88 8.49
CA GLU A 14 11.46 1.87 8.03
C GLU A 14 12.83 1.20 7.85
N HIS A 15 13.43 1.39 6.69
CA HIS A 15 14.76 0.88 6.40
C HIS A 15 15.49 1.78 5.41
N LEU A 16 16.69 2.25 5.78
CA LEU A 16 17.55 3.07 4.92
C LEU A 16 16.79 4.24 4.26
N GLY A 17 16.07 5.05 5.04
CA GLY A 17 15.32 6.19 4.51
C GLY A 17 14.10 5.83 3.64
N ASN A 18 13.74 4.54 3.55
CA ASN A 18 12.50 4.09 2.95
C ASN A 18 11.51 3.74 4.04
N LEU A 19 10.38 4.44 4.05
CA LEU A 19 9.28 4.15 4.94
C LEU A 19 8.18 3.45 4.14
N PHE A 20 7.77 2.28 4.61
CA PHE A 20 6.68 1.49 4.05
C PHE A 20 5.53 1.45 5.07
N SER A 21 4.35 1.84 4.64
CA SER A 21 3.10 1.67 5.39
C SER A 21 2.14 0.81 4.56
N VAL A 22 1.78 -0.37 5.07
CA VAL A 22 0.83 -1.29 4.43
C VAL A 22 -0.47 -1.25 5.22
N ILE A 23 -1.56 -0.96 4.52
CA ILE A 23 -2.91 -0.93 5.08
C ILE A 23 -3.67 -2.11 4.48
N LEU A 24 -4.16 -3.00 5.34
CA LEU A 24 -5.17 -3.98 4.98
C LEU A 24 -6.52 -3.50 5.50
N PHE A 25 -7.57 -3.60 4.68
CA PHE A 25 -8.93 -3.25 5.08
C PHE A 25 -9.99 -4.25 4.59
N PRO A 26 -11.17 -4.31 5.25
CA PRO A 26 -12.26 -5.22 4.91
C PRO A 26 -12.84 -4.96 3.52
N HIS A 27 -12.28 -5.58 2.49
CA HIS A 27 -12.75 -5.45 1.11
C HIS A 27 -12.31 -6.65 0.25
N ARG A 28 -12.97 -6.84 -0.91
CA ARG A 28 -12.45 -7.74 -1.95
C ARG A 28 -11.07 -7.27 -2.43
N TRP A 29 -10.35 -8.15 -3.13
CA TRP A 29 -9.05 -7.79 -3.71
C TRP A 29 -9.16 -6.54 -4.58
N ILE A 30 -8.56 -5.48 -4.05
CA ILE A 30 -8.18 -4.26 -4.73
C ILE A 30 -6.82 -3.90 -4.16
N TYR A 31 -5.91 -3.46 -5.01
CA TYR A 31 -4.55 -3.18 -4.60
C TYR A 31 -4.09 -1.87 -5.21
N GLU A 32 -3.57 -0.99 -4.37
CA GLU A 32 -2.92 0.24 -4.77
C GLU A 32 -1.57 0.37 -4.09
N MET A 33 -0.59 0.85 -4.83
CA MET A 33 0.67 1.32 -4.29
C MET A 33 0.92 2.74 -4.75
N ILE A 34 1.34 3.59 -3.81
CA ILE A 34 1.74 4.97 -4.06
C ILE A 34 3.16 5.13 -3.51
N GLU A 35 4.05 5.62 -4.37
CA GLU A 35 5.41 5.98 -4.01
C GLU A 35 5.58 7.49 -4.11
N ALA A 36 6.30 8.03 -3.14
CA ALA A 36 6.73 9.42 -3.17
C ALA A 36 8.23 9.49 -2.91
N TRP A 37 8.91 10.36 -3.65
CA TRP A 37 10.35 10.55 -3.54
C TRP A 37 10.71 12.02 -3.64
N TYR A 38 11.74 12.42 -2.91
CA TYR A 38 12.30 13.76 -3.03
C TYR A 38 13.42 13.75 -4.08
N SER A 39 13.33 14.64 -5.06
CA SER A 39 14.37 14.88 -6.07
C SER A 39 14.68 16.36 -6.11
N ASN A 40 15.89 16.76 -5.69
CA ASN A 40 16.33 18.16 -5.64
C ASN A 40 15.36 19.11 -4.89
N GLY A 41 14.78 18.63 -3.77
CA GLY A 41 13.80 19.39 -2.99
C GLY A 41 12.39 19.44 -3.57
N ILE A 42 12.16 18.80 -4.74
CA ILE A 42 10.84 18.64 -5.33
C ILE A 42 10.29 17.25 -4.98
N LEU A 43 9.05 17.21 -4.53
CA LEU A 43 8.34 15.97 -4.22
C LEU A 43 7.73 15.38 -5.51
N GLY A 44 8.20 14.21 -5.90
CA GLY A 44 7.66 13.39 -6.98
C GLY A 44 6.72 12.30 -6.45
N PHE A 45 5.75 11.90 -7.28
CA PHE A 45 4.81 10.83 -6.96
C PHE A 45 4.68 9.87 -8.15
N GLY A 46 4.48 8.59 -7.84
CA GLY A 46 4.13 7.54 -8.78
C GLY A 46 3.16 6.58 -8.10
N TYR A 47 2.18 6.08 -8.85
CA TYR A 47 1.21 5.14 -8.29
C TYR A 47 0.72 4.19 -9.37
N ASP A 48 0.37 2.98 -8.94
CA ASP A 48 -0.25 1.96 -9.76
C ASP A 48 -1.35 1.26 -8.95
N PHE A 49 -2.40 0.82 -9.62
CA PHE A 49 -3.52 0.16 -8.97
C PHE A 49 -4.14 -0.96 -9.82
N GLU A 50 -4.83 -1.87 -9.15
CA GLU A 50 -5.60 -2.93 -9.78
C GLU A 50 -6.85 -3.31 -8.99
N ASP A 51 -7.79 -3.94 -9.69
CA ASP A 51 -8.91 -4.65 -9.10
C ASP A 51 -8.80 -6.16 -9.36
N ALA A 52 -9.87 -6.91 -9.12
CA ALA A 52 -9.92 -8.35 -9.34
C ALA A 52 -9.59 -8.80 -10.79
N ARG A 53 -9.65 -7.90 -11.77
CA ARG A 53 -9.28 -8.16 -13.18
C ARG A 53 -7.79 -7.95 -13.45
N GLY A 54 -7.04 -7.48 -12.47
CA GLY A 54 -5.64 -7.11 -12.60
C GLY A 54 -5.44 -5.66 -13.07
N ILE A 55 -4.18 -5.31 -13.32
CA ILE A 55 -3.81 -3.96 -13.79
C ILE A 55 -4.40 -3.69 -15.18
N ASN A 56 -5.02 -2.53 -15.34
CA ASN A 56 -5.70 -2.13 -16.58
C ASN A 56 -5.07 -0.91 -17.26
N HIS A 57 -3.88 -0.49 -16.78
CA HIS A 57 -3.15 0.66 -17.28
C HIS A 57 -1.66 0.33 -17.38
N PRO A 58 -0.89 1.10 -18.18
CA PRO A 58 0.58 0.98 -18.18
C PRO A 58 1.14 1.32 -16.79
N PRO A 59 1.97 0.45 -16.20
CA PRO A 59 2.47 0.65 -14.84
C PRO A 59 3.55 1.74 -14.80
N ALA A 60 3.36 2.75 -13.96
CA ALA A 60 4.29 3.86 -13.73
C ALA A 60 5.42 3.48 -12.77
N ILE A 61 5.16 2.62 -11.79
CA ILE A 61 6.09 2.17 -10.74
C ILE A 61 6.31 0.65 -10.78
N ALA A 62 6.14 0.07 -11.98
CA ALA A 62 6.08 -1.37 -12.27
C ALA A 62 6.95 -2.26 -11.37
N GLY A 63 8.26 -2.01 -11.32
CA GLY A 63 9.19 -2.85 -10.58
C GLY A 63 8.90 -2.90 -9.08
N ALA A 64 8.64 -1.74 -8.47
CA ALA A 64 8.31 -1.65 -7.05
C ALA A 64 6.89 -2.17 -6.77
N TYR A 65 5.94 -1.88 -7.65
CA TYR A 65 4.56 -2.35 -7.57
C TYR A 65 4.47 -3.88 -7.48
N PHE A 66 5.06 -4.60 -8.44
CA PHE A 66 5.01 -6.06 -8.43
C PHE A 66 5.79 -6.67 -7.26
N ALA A 67 6.89 -6.04 -6.85
CA ALA A 67 7.68 -6.48 -5.70
C ALA A 67 6.88 -6.36 -4.39
N ALA A 68 6.19 -5.23 -4.19
CA ALA A 68 5.36 -4.99 -3.03
C ALA A 68 4.11 -5.88 -3.02
N LYS A 69 3.44 -6.04 -4.17
CA LYS A 69 2.32 -6.96 -4.37
C LYS A 69 2.68 -8.38 -3.94
N LEU A 70 3.82 -8.89 -4.41
CA LEU A 70 4.28 -10.23 -4.04
C LEU A 70 4.44 -10.37 -2.51
N GLY A 71 5.10 -9.39 -1.87
CA GLY A 71 5.33 -9.42 -0.42
C GLY A 71 4.04 -9.41 0.41
N VAL A 72 3.03 -8.63 0.01
CA VAL A 72 1.75 -8.60 0.73
C VAL A 72 0.90 -9.84 0.43
N SER A 73 0.89 -10.33 -0.82
CA SER A 73 0.15 -11.54 -1.20
C SER A 73 0.65 -12.77 -0.44
N GLU A 74 1.97 -12.90 -0.21
CA GLU A 74 2.54 -13.96 0.63
C GLU A 74 1.95 -13.96 2.05
N TYR A 75 1.78 -12.78 2.65
CA TYR A 75 1.15 -12.65 3.97
C TYR A 75 -0.32 -13.07 3.94
N LEU A 76 -1.10 -12.63 2.95
CA LEU A 76 -2.52 -12.95 2.84
C LEU A 76 -2.75 -14.46 2.65
N VAL A 77 -1.96 -15.10 1.78
CA VAL A 77 -2.01 -16.54 1.55
C VAL A 77 -1.60 -17.31 2.80
N LYS A 78 -0.50 -16.92 3.45
CA LYS A 78 -0.02 -17.57 4.69
C LYS A 78 -1.06 -17.54 5.80
N ASN A 79 -1.76 -16.42 5.97
CA ASN A 79 -2.79 -16.26 6.99
C ASN A 79 -4.17 -16.74 6.53
N LYS A 80 -4.32 -17.19 5.27
CA LYS A 80 -5.58 -17.63 4.67
C LYS A 80 -6.69 -16.57 4.83
N ILE A 81 -6.39 -15.33 4.45
CA ILE A 81 -7.31 -14.19 4.54
C ILE A 81 -7.39 -13.42 3.22
N GLN A 82 -8.48 -12.69 3.03
CA GLN A 82 -8.68 -11.76 1.91
C GLN A 82 -8.82 -10.32 2.43
N ALA A 83 -8.24 -9.36 1.70
CA ALA A 83 -8.30 -7.94 2.05
C ALA A 83 -8.15 -7.05 0.81
N GLY A 84 -8.64 -5.82 0.90
CA GLY A 84 -8.13 -4.72 0.10
C GLY A 84 -6.80 -4.23 0.67
N VAL A 85 -5.90 -3.75 -0.19
CA VAL A 85 -4.54 -3.38 0.19
C VAL A 85 -4.18 -2.00 -0.36
N VAL A 86 -3.64 -1.14 0.50
CA VAL A 86 -2.94 0.09 0.10
C VAL A 86 -1.53 0.06 0.65
N ILE A 87 -0.55 0.38 -0.18
CA ILE A 87 0.84 0.54 0.24
C ILE A 87 1.28 1.97 -0.04
N LEU A 88 1.72 2.66 1.02
CA LEU A 88 2.37 3.96 0.93
C LEU A 88 3.87 3.75 1.12
N ARG A 89 4.67 4.26 0.18
CA ARG A 89 6.12 4.25 0.28
C ARG A 89 6.66 5.67 0.16
N GLU A 90 7.31 6.14 1.22
CA GLU A 90 8.07 7.39 1.18
C GLU A 90 9.56 7.07 1.06
N ILE A 91 10.21 7.66 0.06
CA ILE A 91 11.65 7.61 -0.15
C ILE A 91 12.22 8.96 0.25
N ARG A 92 12.87 9.01 1.40
CA ARG A 92 13.43 10.25 1.94
C ARG A 92 14.81 10.56 1.33
N PRO A 93 15.24 11.84 1.34
CA PRO A 93 16.52 12.26 0.75
C PRO A 93 17.75 11.56 1.33
N GLU A 94 17.67 11.05 2.56
CA GLU A 94 18.76 10.30 3.20
C GLU A 94 19.01 8.93 2.55
N TYR A 95 18.14 8.53 1.61
CA TYR A 95 18.35 7.33 0.81
C TYR A 95 19.47 7.53 -0.22
N ALA A 96 20.70 7.27 0.21
CA ALA A 96 21.90 7.52 -0.57
C ALA A 96 22.20 6.47 -1.65
N ILE A 97 21.60 5.26 -1.59
CA ILE A 97 21.97 4.14 -2.47
C ILE A 97 20.71 3.40 -2.97
N PRO A 98 20.37 3.46 -4.28
CA PRO A 98 19.26 2.70 -4.83
C PRO A 98 19.61 1.20 -4.91
N VAL A 99 19.08 0.39 -4.00
CA VAL A 99 19.34 -1.08 -3.92
C VAL A 99 18.38 -1.91 -4.80
N GLY A 100 17.64 -1.25 -5.70
CA GLY A 100 16.70 -1.88 -6.62
C GLY A 100 15.41 -2.41 -5.96
N VAL A 101 14.63 -3.18 -6.73
CA VAL A 101 13.27 -3.63 -6.35
C VAL A 101 13.26 -4.67 -5.23
N TRP A 102 14.38 -5.37 -4.98
CA TRP A 102 14.49 -6.35 -3.91
C TRP A 102 14.24 -5.74 -2.53
N GLN A 103 14.71 -4.50 -2.31
CA GLN A 103 14.51 -3.79 -1.05
C GLN A 103 13.03 -3.52 -0.78
N VAL A 104 12.24 -3.25 -1.81
CA VAL A 104 10.78 -3.08 -1.66
C VAL A 104 10.16 -4.38 -1.17
N ARG A 105 10.48 -5.50 -1.83
CA ARG A 105 9.93 -6.81 -1.45
C ARG A 105 10.29 -7.19 -0.01
N GLU A 106 11.55 -7.05 0.38
CA GLU A 106 11.97 -7.38 1.75
C GLU A 106 11.48 -6.36 2.79
N GLY A 107 11.33 -5.09 2.40
CA GLY A 107 10.72 -4.05 3.23
C GLY A 107 9.28 -4.39 3.57
N ILE A 108 8.48 -4.78 2.57
CA ILE A 108 7.10 -5.25 2.78
C ILE A 108 7.07 -6.52 3.63
N ARG A 109 7.88 -7.54 3.31
CA ARG A 109 7.96 -8.77 4.13
C ARG A 109 8.31 -8.47 5.59
N SER A 110 9.19 -7.51 5.82
CA SER A 110 9.59 -7.09 7.17
C SER A 110 8.47 -6.34 7.87
N ALA A 111 7.75 -5.45 7.18
CA ALA A 111 6.55 -4.80 7.71
C ALA A 111 5.49 -5.83 8.13
N MET A 112 5.17 -6.78 7.25
CA MET A 112 4.13 -7.80 7.48
C MET A 112 4.50 -8.83 8.56
N LYS A 113 5.76 -8.90 9.00
CA LYS A 113 6.20 -9.72 10.15
C LYS A 113 5.95 -9.02 11.49
N GLN A 114 5.79 -7.70 11.50
CA GLN A 114 5.53 -6.95 12.72
C GLN A 114 4.06 -7.07 13.14
N SER A 115 3.78 -6.78 14.42
CA SER A 115 2.40 -6.68 14.90
C SER A 115 1.71 -5.47 14.27
N PRO A 116 0.51 -5.63 13.68
CA PRO A 116 -0.22 -4.52 13.12
C PRO A 116 -0.75 -3.58 14.20
N ILE A 117 -0.89 -2.31 13.83
CA ILE A 117 -1.74 -1.35 14.53
C ILE A 117 -3.15 -1.51 13.96
N PHE A 118 -4.16 -1.47 14.83
CA PHE A 118 -5.55 -1.55 14.41
C PHE A 118 -6.16 -0.15 14.26
N GLY A 119 -6.81 0.09 13.13
CA GLY A 119 -7.61 1.30 12.89
C GLY A 119 -9.10 1.02 13.06
N ASN A 120 -9.87 2.06 13.37
CA ASN A 120 -11.32 1.97 13.54
C ASN A 120 -12.08 2.15 12.22
N SER A 121 -11.48 2.86 11.25
CA SER A 121 -12.05 3.14 9.94
C SER A 121 -10.95 3.21 8.88
N PHE A 122 -11.35 3.26 7.60
CA PHE A 122 -10.38 3.44 6.52
C PHE A 122 -9.65 4.78 6.61
N ASP A 123 -10.35 5.86 6.99
CA ASP A 123 -9.74 7.19 7.16
C ASP A 123 -8.78 7.23 8.35
N ASP A 124 -9.13 6.55 9.45
CA ASP A 124 -8.25 6.37 10.61
C ASP A 124 -7.00 5.59 10.22
N ALA A 125 -7.15 4.49 9.45
CA ALA A 125 -6.03 3.69 8.97
C ALA A 125 -5.09 4.49 8.06
N LEU A 126 -5.61 5.33 7.16
CA LEU A 126 -4.81 6.24 6.33
C LEU A 126 -4.10 7.29 7.19
N THR A 127 -4.77 7.84 8.19
CA THR A 127 -4.18 8.79 9.14
C THR A 127 -3.01 8.13 9.87
N LEU A 128 -3.21 6.96 10.47
CA LEU A 128 -2.19 6.18 11.16
C LEU A 128 -1.01 5.80 10.25
N ALA A 129 -1.28 5.42 9.00
CA ALA A 129 -0.24 5.10 8.03
C ALA A 129 0.59 6.32 7.61
N SER A 130 -0.03 7.50 7.54
CA SER A 130 0.63 8.76 7.19
C SER A 130 1.35 9.44 8.34
N ASN A 131 1.03 9.11 9.61
CA ASN A 131 1.63 9.76 10.78
C ASN A 131 3.15 9.65 10.86
N LYS A 132 3.71 8.56 10.32
CA LYS A 132 5.16 8.36 10.26
C LYS A 132 5.79 8.97 9.01
N THR A 133 4.99 9.29 7.99
CA THR A 133 5.47 9.87 6.74
C THR A 133 5.59 11.38 6.86
N SER A 134 6.49 12.00 6.10
CA SER A 134 6.59 13.47 6.01
C SER A 134 5.47 14.07 5.15
N ILE A 135 4.74 13.23 4.43
CA ILE A 135 3.71 13.60 3.45
C ILE A 135 2.34 13.51 4.11
N SER A 136 1.50 14.52 3.87
CA SER A 136 0.18 14.57 4.49
C SER A 136 -0.75 13.50 3.92
N LYS A 137 -1.73 13.05 4.74
CA LYS A 137 -2.82 12.18 4.29
C LYS A 137 -3.51 12.69 3.02
N LEU A 138 -3.76 14.00 2.96
CA LEU A 138 -4.46 14.62 1.82
C LEU A 138 -3.65 14.52 0.53
N GLU A 139 -2.33 14.67 0.60
CA GLU A 139 -1.47 14.50 -0.56
C GLU A 139 -1.50 13.06 -1.07
N TRP A 140 -1.36 12.08 -0.18
CA TRP A 140 -1.48 10.66 -0.54
C TRP A 140 -2.81 10.35 -1.23
N ILE A 141 -3.93 10.80 -0.65
CA ILE A 141 -5.27 10.57 -1.21
C ILE A 141 -5.45 11.29 -2.55
N SER A 142 -4.93 12.51 -2.69
CA SER A 142 -5.08 13.31 -3.92
C SER A 142 -4.38 12.71 -5.13
N LYS A 143 -3.33 11.91 -4.90
CA LYS A 143 -2.54 11.27 -5.95
C LYS A 143 -2.96 9.82 -6.20
N GLY A 144 -3.46 9.13 -5.19
CA GLY A 144 -4.00 7.79 -5.33
C GLY A 144 -5.37 7.74 -6.02
N ASN A 145 -5.80 6.52 -6.30
CA ASN A 145 -7.08 6.17 -6.89
C ASN A 145 -7.89 5.23 -5.97
N ILE A 146 -7.37 4.85 -4.79
CA ILE A 146 -8.03 3.91 -3.88
C ILE A 146 -9.43 4.35 -3.48
N THR A 147 -9.67 5.65 -3.28
CA THR A 147 -11.01 6.14 -2.94
C THR A 147 -12.00 5.78 -4.03
N LYS A 148 -11.62 5.87 -5.31
CA LYS A 148 -12.52 5.48 -6.41
C LYS A 148 -12.73 3.97 -6.46
N LEU A 149 -11.68 3.18 -6.20
CA LEU A 149 -11.76 1.72 -6.19
C LEU A 149 -12.67 1.18 -5.07
N ILE A 150 -12.66 1.81 -3.90
CA ILE A 150 -13.55 1.45 -2.78
C ILE A 150 -15.01 1.80 -3.11
N HIS A 151 -15.26 2.93 -3.78
CA HIS A 151 -16.62 3.33 -4.16
C HIS A 151 -17.15 2.58 -5.38
N GLN A 152 -16.28 1.91 -6.15
CA GLN A 152 -16.66 1.15 -7.33
C GLN A 152 -17.37 -0.15 -6.92
N LYS A 153 -18.70 -0.05 -6.76
CA LYS A 153 -19.57 -1.20 -6.52
C LYS A 153 -19.45 -2.23 -7.65
N THR A 154 -19.44 -3.50 -7.29
CA THR A 154 -19.68 -4.58 -8.25
C THR A 154 -21.15 -4.85 -8.42
N ILE A 155 -21.52 -5.48 -9.53
CA ILE A 155 -22.87 -5.99 -9.79
C ILE A 155 -23.37 -6.89 -8.65
N ALA A 156 -22.49 -7.61 -7.95
CA ALA A 156 -22.85 -8.43 -6.78
C ALA A 156 -23.37 -7.63 -5.58
N ASP A 157 -23.12 -6.32 -5.49
CA ASP A 157 -23.66 -5.44 -4.44
C ASP A 157 -25.08 -4.95 -4.76
N PHE A 158 -25.63 -5.30 -5.93
CA PHE A 158 -26.96 -4.93 -6.41
C PHE A 158 -27.98 -6.08 -6.41
N PHE A 159 -27.57 -7.30 -6.03
CA PHE A 159 -28.42 -8.49 -6.00
C PHE A 159 -28.53 -9.07 -4.59
#